data_AF-A0A9P9ETL2-F1
#
_entry.id   AF-A0A9P9ETL2-F1
#
_cell.length_a   1.000
_cell.length_b   1.000
_cell.length_c   1.000
_cell.angle_alpha   90.00
_cell.angle_beta   90.00
_cell.angle_gamma   90.00
#
_symmetry.space_group_name_H-M   'P 1'
#
loop_
_entity.id
_entity.type
_entity.pdbx_description
1 polymer ?
#
loop_
_entity_poly.entity_id
_entity_poly.type
_entity_poly.pdbx_seq_one_letter_code
_entity_poly.pdbx_strand_id
1 'polypeptide(L)'
;MILRPGPYCFFIDGLDELTGETSSLVSLIRKISQYPNVKVCVTSRLWIIFEDEFSKPQLTFQNLTYVDIKRYPDSELGSSVAFNELQRMDKISAEALMENIAEKSSGVFLWVVLVARSLKEGLRDGDRLPDLHK
;
A
#
# COMPACT_ATOMS: atom_id res chain seq x y z
N MET A 1 -13.11 -29.45 -34.81
CA MET A 1 -12.27 -29.11 -33.64
C MET A 1 -12.89 -27.90 -32.99
N ILE A 2 -13.62 -28.07 -31.89
CA ILE A 2 -14.24 -26.95 -31.17
C ILE A 2 -13.17 -26.35 -30.26
N LEU A 3 -12.67 -25.16 -30.59
CA LEU A 3 -11.81 -24.38 -29.71
C LEU A 3 -12.61 -24.08 -28.43
N ARG A 4 -12.24 -24.71 -27.31
CA ARG A 4 -12.70 -24.24 -26.01
C ARG A 4 -11.96 -22.95 -25.72
N PRO A 5 -12.66 -21.82 -25.53
CA PRO A 5 -11.98 -20.57 -25.18
C PRO A 5 -11.22 -20.77 -23.87
N GLY A 6 -10.00 -20.23 -23.82
CA GLY A 6 -9.14 -20.29 -22.64
C GLY A 6 -9.73 -19.54 -21.44
N PRO A 7 -9.10 -19.64 -20.27
CA PRO A 7 -9.47 -18.82 -19.12
C PRO A 7 -9.16 -17.35 -19.40
N TYR A 8 -10.07 -16.46 -19.03
CA TYR A 8 -9.91 -15.01 -19.03
C TYR A 8 -9.77 -14.51 -17.59
N CYS A 9 -8.90 -13.53 -17.38
CA CYS A 9 -8.76 -12.85 -16.09
C CYS A 9 -8.76 -11.34 -16.33
N PHE A 10 -9.70 -10.65 -15.68
CA PHE A 10 -9.79 -9.19 -15.71
C PHE A 10 -9.26 -8.61 -14.41
N PHE A 11 -8.41 -7.60 -14.52
CA PHE A 11 -7.93 -6.80 -13.40
C PHE A 11 -8.44 -5.38 -13.60
N ILE A 12 -9.28 -4.91 -12.68
CA ILE A 12 -9.92 -3.59 -12.74
C ILE A 12 -9.42 -2.82 -11.53
N ASP A 13 -8.63 -1.78 -11.78
CA ASP A 13 -8.09 -0.92 -10.74
C ASP A 13 -8.97 0.32 -10.55
N GLY A 14 -9.20 0.74 -9.30
CA GLY A 14 -9.89 1.99 -8.98
C GLY A 14 -11.40 1.99 -9.29
N LEU A 15 -12.13 0.97 -8.83
CA LEU A 15 -13.58 0.88 -9.07
C LEU A 15 -14.37 2.10 -8.55
N ASP A 16 -13.86 2.78 -7.51
CA ASP A 16 -14.42 4.00 -6.94
C ASP A 16 -14.18 5.27 -7.79
N GLU A 17 -13.32 5.21 -8.81
CA GLU A 17 -13.05 6.35 -9.70
C GLU A 17 -14.06 6.46 -10.85
N LEU A 18 -14.88 5.42 -11.05
CA LEU A 18 -15.86 5.39 -12.13
C LEU A 18 -17.05 6.29 -11.83
N THR A 19 -17.36 7.18 -12.78
CA THR A 19 -18.53 8.06 -12.69
C THR A 19 -19.79 7.32 -13.16
N GLY A 20 -20.84 7.32 -12.34
CA GLY A 20 -22.12 6.68 -12.66
C GLY A 20 -22.76 5.96 -11.47
N GLU A 21 -23.82 5.18 -11.76
CA GLU A 21 -24.51 4.34 -10.78
C GLU A 21 -23.66 3.11 -10.41
N THR A 22 -23.10 3.11 -9.20
CA THR A 22 -22.28 2.01 -8.64
C THR A 22 -22.99 0.65 -8.74
N SER A 23 -24.32 0.63 -8.57
CA SER A 23 -25.18 -0.55 -8.66
C SER A 23 -25.08 -1.26 -10.03
N SER A 24 -24.98 -0.48 -11.10
CA SER A 24 -24.93 -0.99 -12.48
C SER A 24 -23.57 -1.62 -12.78
N LEU A 25 -22.50 -1.01 -12.27
CA LEU A 25 -21.13 -1.50 -12.38
C LEU A 25 -20.93 -2.82 -11.62
N VAL A 26 -21.40 -2.89 -10.38
CA VAL A 26 -21.42 -4.12 -9.58
C VAL A 26 -22.19 -5.23 -10.32
N SER A 27 -23.37 -4.90 -10.85
CA SER A 27 -24.21 -5.85 -11.60
C SER A 27 -23.49 -6.39 -12.84
N LEU A 28 -22.74 -5.55 -13.56
CA LEU A 28 -21.96 -5.96 -14.72
C LEU A 28 -20.83 -6.92 -14.33
N ILE A 29 -20.05 -6.57 -13.29
CA ILE A 29 -18.93 -7.39 -12.81
C ILE A 29 -19.44 -8.76 -12.35
N ARG A 30 -20.56 -8.81 -11.62
CA ARG A 30 -21.19 -10.06 -11.17
C ARG A 30 -21.65 -10.93 -12.34
N LYS A 31 -22.22 -10.34 -13.39
CA LYS A 31 -22.62 -11.10 -14.60
C LYS A 31 -21.42 -11.69 -15.33
N ILE A 32 -20.31 -10.95 -15.40
CA ILE A 32 -19.09 -11.40 -16.07
C ILE A 32 -18.37 -12.49 -15.25
N SER A 33 -18.40 -12.41 -13.91
CA SER A 33 -17.75 -13.41 -13.04
C SER A 33 -18.50 -14.74 -12.97
N GLN A 34 -19.75 -14.82 -13.44
CA GLN A 34 -20.52 -16.07 -13.50
C GLN A 34 -20.06 -17.01 -14.61
N TYR A 35 -19.30 -16.53 -15.60
CA TYR A 35 -18.78 -17.40 -16.65
C TYR A 35 -17.68 -18.32 -16.09
N PRO A 36 -17.74 -19.63 -16.35
CA PRO A 36 -16.87 -20.62 -15.69
C PRO A 36 -15.38 -20.46 -16.04
N ASN A 37 -15.07 -19.78 -17.15
CA ASN A 37 -13.72 -19.51 -17.60
C ASN A 37 -13.30 -18.05 -17.34
N VAL A 38 -14.01 -17.29 -16.51
CA VAL A 38 -13.69 -15.89 -16.22
C VAL A 38 -13.40 -15.69 -14.75
N LYS A 39 -12.29 -15.00 -14.46
CA LYS A 39 -11.98 -14.47 -13.13
C LYS A 39 -11.92 -12.95 -13.23
N VAL A 40 -12.40 -12.28 -12.18
CA VAL A 40 -12.33 -10.82 -12.07
C VAL A 40 -11.71 -10.48 -10.73
N CYS A 41 -10.68 -9.64 -10.75
CA CYS A 41 -10.06 -9.03 -9.59
C CYS A 41 -10.30 -7.54 -9.69
N VAL A 42 -10.91 -6.96 -8.66
CA VAL A 42 -11.21 -5.53 -8.60
C VAL A 42 -10.54 -4.92 -7.37
N THR A 43 -10.07 -3.69 -7.49
CA THR A 43 -9.60 -2.87 -6.37
C THR A 43 -10.51 -1.66 -6.24
N SER A 44 -10.68 -1.18 -5.02
CA SER A 44 -11.40 0.06 -4.73
C SER A 44 -10.96 0.63 -3.39
N ARG A 45 -11.30 1.89 -3.12
CA ARG A 45 -11.36 2.39 -1.74
C ARG A 45 -12.43 1.62 -0.95
N LEU A 46 -12.28 1.60 0.38
CA LEU A 46 -13.23 1.00 1.31
C LEU A 46 -14.54 1.81 1.30
N TRP A 47 -15.46 1.43 0.40
CA TRP A 47 -16.83 1.93 0.39
C TRP A 47 -17.76 0.80 0.79
N ILE A 48 -18.65 1.07 1.75
CA ILE A 48 -19.61 0.09 2.31
C ILE A 48 -20.38 -0.64 1.20
N ILE A 49 -20.75 0.07 0.13
CA ILE A 49 -21.50 -0.50 -1.01
C ILE A 49 -20.76 -1.63 -1.73
N PHE A 50 -19.42 -1.65 -1.71
CA PHE A 50 -18.63 -2.72 -2.33
C PHE A 50 -18.42 -3.90 -1.38
N GLU A 51 -18.42 -3.66 -0.06
CA GLU A 51 -18.32 -4.74 0.93
C GLU A 51 -19.55 -5.63 0.93
N ASP A 52 -20.74 -5.02 0.85
CA ASP A 52 -22.02 -5.74 0.84
C ASP A 52 -22.23 -6.54 -0.46
N GLU A 53 -21.71 -6.03 -1.57
CA GLU A 53 -21.99 -6.56 -2.92
C GLU A 53 -20.98 -7.60 -3.41
N PHE A 54 -19.71 -7.51 -2.99
CA PHE A 54 -18.67 -8.46 -3.37
C PHE A 54 -18.38 -9.42 -2.22
N SER A 55 -19.02 -10.59 -2.21
CA SER A 55 -18.69 -11.66 -1.26
C SER A 55 -17.24 -12.12 -1.39
N LYS A 56 -16.65 -12.61 -0.29
CA LYS A 56 -15.26 -13.12 -0.19
C LYS A 56 -14.85 -14.01 -1.39
N PRO A 57 -13.57 -13.96 -1.83
CA PRO A 57 -12.41 -13.41 -1.11
C PRO A 57 -12.18 -11.92 -1.35
N GLN A 58 -11.90 -11.18 -0.26
CA GLN A 58 -11.46 -9.79 -0.26
C GLN A 58 -10.09 -9.69 0.43
N LEU A 59 -9.24 -8.77 -0.03
CA LEU A 59 -7.95 -8.47 0.59
C LEU A 59 -7.95 -7.01 1.04
N THR A 60 -7.91 -6.77 2.35
CA THR A 60 -7.72 -5.42 2.91
C THR A 60 -6.24 -5.09 2.94
N PHE A 61 -5.78 -4.30 1.97
CA PHE A 61 -4.35 -4.09 1.73
C PHE A 61 -3.63 -3.44 2.93
N GLN A 62 -4.28 -2.50 3.62
CA GLN A 62 -3.71 -1.79 4.79
C GLN A 62 -3.31 -2.73 5.92
N ASN A 63 -4.06 -3.82 6.13
CA ASN A 63 -3.75 -4.82 7.15
C ASN A 63 -2.54 -5.68 6.75
N LEU A 64 -2.36 -5.91 5.45
CA LEU A 64 -1.26 -6.72 4.92
C LEU A 64 0.05 -5.94 4.89
N THR A 65 0.00 -4.62 4.67
CA THR A 65 1.20 -3.79 4.53
C THR A 65 1.71 -3.21 5.84
N TYR A 66 0.97 -3.27 6.96
CA TYR A 66 1.37 -2.61 8.21
C TYR A 66 2.72 -3.09 8.74
N VAL A 67 3.00 -4.39 8.65
CA VAL A 67 4.30 -4.96 9.06
C VAL A 67 5.42 -4.42 8.19
N ASP A 68 5.20 -4.34 6.87
CA ASP A 68 6.19 -3.84 5.93
C ASP A 68 6.38 -2.33 6.04
N ILE A 69 5.32 -1.57 6.37
CA ILE A 69 5.37 -0.12 6.67
C ILE A 69 6.34 0.15 7.83
N LYS A 70 6.36 -0.70 8.86
CA LYS A 70 7.30 -0.55 9.98
C LYS A 70 8.72 -1.00 9.64
N ARG A 71 8.87 -2.00 8.78
CA ARG A 71 10.18 -2.59 8.46
C ARG A 71 10.93 -1.84 7.36
N TYR A 72 10.22 -1.26 6.40
CA TYR A 72 10.84 -0.60 5.25
C TYR A 72 11.81 0.52 5.66
N PRO A 73 11.41 1.48 6.53
CA PRO A 73 12.31 2.56 6.93
C PRO A 73 13.60 2.08 7.58
N ASP A 74 13.51 1.07 8.46
CA ASP A 74 14.68 0.49 9.13
C ASP A 74 15.65 -0.13 8.12
N SER A 75 15.15 -0.90 7.15
CA SER A 75 16.00 -1.47 6.10
C SER A 75 16.61 -0.43 5.15
N GLU A 76 15.85 0.61 4.79
CA GLU A 76 16.32 1.65 3.88
C GLU A 76 17.38 2.52 4.56
N LEU A 77 17.12 2.96 5.80
CA LEU A 77 17.99 3.83 6.59
C LEU A 77 19.15 3.11 7.24
N GLY A 78 19.02 1.81 7.55
CA GLY A 78 20.09 0.98 8.11
C GLY A 78 21.33 0.85 7.22
N SER A 79 21.21 1.20 5.94
CA SER A 79 22.36 1.34 5.03
C SER A 79 23.12 2.67 5.16
N SER A 80 22.60 3.64 5.91
CA SER A 80 23.23 4.95 6.15
C SER A 80 24.13 4.92 7.38
N VAL A 81 25.38 5.39 7.23
CA VAL A 81 26.33 5.51 8.36
C VAL A 81 25.76 6.44 9.45
N ALA A 82 25.20 7.59 9.05
CA ALA A 82 24.65 8.57 9.98
C ALA A 82 23.45 8.02 10.77
N PHE A 83 22.57 7.23 10.14
CA PHE A 83 21.47 6.60 10.86
C PHE A 83 21.96 5.51 11.83
N ASN A 84 22.96 4.72 11.43
CA ASN A 84 23.58 3.74 12.31
C ASN A 84 24.28 4.41 13.52
N GLU A 85 24.87 5.59 13.34
CA GLU A 85 25.42 6.38 14.45
C GLU A 85 24.33 6.90 15.37
N LEU A 86 23.24 7.46 14.82
CA LEU A 86 22.06 7.87 15.61
C LEU A 86 21.51 6.69 16.42
N GLN A 87 21.35 5.52 15.81
CA GLN A 87 20.84 4.32 16.49
C GLN A 87 21.76 3.85 17.63
N ARG A 88 23.07 4.07 17.53
CA ARG A 88 24.06 3.75 18.59
C ARG A 88 24.09 4.79 19.71
N MET A 89 23.98 6.07 19.36
CA MET A 89 24.08 7.18 20.31
C MET A 89 22.77 7.45 21.05
N ASP A 90 21.65 7.37 20.33
CA ASP A 90 20.31 7.63 20.83
C ASP A 90 19.29 6.69 20.16
N LYS A 91 19.24 5.48 20.69
CA LYS A 91 18.31 4.43 20.25
C LYS A 91 16.85 4.88 20.37
N ILE A 92 16.50 5.65 21.41
CA ILE A 92 15.12 6.08 21.66
C ILE A 92 14.66 7.01 20.54
N SER A 93 15.49 7.99 20.16
CA SER A 93 15.16 8.90 19.05
C SER A 93 15.08 8.18 17.71
N ALA A 94 15.95 7.19 17.46
CA ALA A 94 15.87 6.38 16.24
C ALA A 94 14.58 5.56 16.15
N GLU A 95 14.17 4.92 17.24
CA GLU A 95 12.90 4.17 17.31
C GLU A 95 11.68 5.08 17.16
N ALA A 96 11.70 6.25 17.82
CA ALA A 96 10.65 7.25 17.70
C ALA A 96 10.50 7.78 16.27
N LEU A 97 11.60 7.94 15.53
CA LEU A 97 11.55 8.31 14.11
C LEU A 97 10.86 7.23 13.27
N MET A 98 11.17 5.96 13.48
CA MET A 98 10.53 4.86 12.74
C MET A 98 9.02 4.80 13.03
N GLU A 99 8.64 4.98 14.29
CA GLU A 99 7.23 5.02 14.70
C GLU A 99 6.50 6.21 14.07
N ASN A 100 7.09 7.40 14.10
CA ASN A 100 6.53 8.60 13.45
C ASN A 100 6.32 8.40 11.94
N ILE A 101 7.25 7.76 11.24
CA ILE A 101 7.08 7.45 9.80
C ILE A 101 5.91 6.48 9.61
N ALA A 102 5.83 5.43 10.41
CA ALA A 102 4.75 4.45 10.31
C ALA A 102 3.38 5.09 10.58
N GLU A 103 3.25 5.90 11.64
CA GLU A 103 2.00 6.58 12.00
C GLU A 103 1.59 7.62 10.96
N LYS A 104 2.50 8.52 10.57
CA LYS A 104 2.21 9.57 9.58
C LYS A 104 1.85 9.00 8.21
N SER A 105 2.29 7.78 7.88
CA SER A 105 1.93 7.12 6.62
C SER A 105 0.43 6.86 6.47
N SER A 106 -0.32 6.77 7.58
CA SER A 106 -1.74 6.39 7.56
C SER A 106 -2.03 5.14 6.71
N GLY A 107 -1.10 4.18 6.69
CA GLY A 107 -1.22 2.94 5.90
C GLY A 107 -0.76 3.05 4.44
N VAL A 108 -0.29 4.22 3.98
CA VAL A 108 0.16 4.44 2.60
C VAL A 108 1.63 4.04 2.45
N PHE A 109 1.89 2.83 1.96
CA PHE A 109 3.26 2.31 1.79
C PHE A 109 4.13 3.18 0.86
N LEU A 110 3.55 3.74 -0.21
CA LEU A 110 4.29 4.65 -1.09
C LEU A 110 4.84 5.87 -0.35
N TRP A 111 4.07 6.42 0.59
CA TRP A 111 4.51 7.54 1.41
C TRP A 111 5.73 7.16 2.26
N VAL A 112 5.71 5.97 2.85
CA VAL A 112 6.83 5.42 3.64
C VAL A 112 8.09 5.31 2.79
N VAL A 113 7.97 4.79 1.56
CA VAL A 113 9.09 4.66 0.62
C VAL A 113 9.69 6.01 0.29
N LEU A 114 8.86 7.00 -0.04
CA LEU A 114 9.30 8.34 -0.41
C LEU A 114 10.00 9.04 0.76
N VAL A 115 9.42 8.97 1.97
CA VAL A 115 9.99 9.59 3.16
C VAL A 115 11.30 8.92 3.54
N ALA A 116 11.36 7.58 3.65
CA ALA A 116 12.59 6.90 4.03
C ALA A 116 13.74 7.16 3.04
N ARG A 117 13.46 7.25 1.74
CA ARG A 117 14.47 7.62 0.73
C ARG A 117 14.92 9.08 0.84
N SER A 118 13.99 10.01 1.00
CA SER A 118 14.29 11.43 1.22
C SER A 118 15.16 11.62 2.48
N LEU A 119 14.82 10.93 3.57
CA LEU A 119 15.62 10.92 4.80
C LEU A 119 17.03 10.37 4.58
N LYS A 120 17.14 9.24 3.86
CA LYS A 120 18.44 8.66 3.52
C LYS A 120 19.29 9.60 2.67
N GLU A 121 18.69 10.31 1.72
CA GLU A 121 19.36 11.32 0.90
C GLU A 121 19.85 12.49 1.76
N GLY A 122 18.99 13.08 2.59
CA GLY A 122 19.38 14.16 3.51
C GLY A 122 20.51 13.77 4.48
N LEU A 123 20.53 12.52 4.94
CA LEU A 123 21.61 11.99 5.78
C LEU A 123 22.96 11.85 5.05
N ARG A 124 22.98 11.74 3.72
CA ARG A 124 24.22 11.68 2.93
C ARG A 124 24.83 13.05 2.70
N ASP A 125 23.98 14.08 2.61
CA ASP A 125 24.40 15.45 2.29
C ASP A 125 24.90 16.24 3.52
N GLY A 126 24.94 15.60 4.70
CA GLY A 126 25.53 16.19 5.90
C GLY A 126 24.64 17.22 6.60
N ASP A 127 23.35 17.30 6.21
CA ASP A 127 22.37 18.04 6.98
C ASP A 127 22.21 17.35 8.33
N ARG A 128 22.65 18.07 9.36
CA ARG A 128 22.54 17.63 10.75
C ARG A 128 21.07 17.35 11.04
N LEU A 129 20.83 16.37 11.90
CA LEU A 129 19.51 15.96 12.40
C LEU A 129 18.87 16.95 13.43
N PRO A 130 18.63 18.25 13.14
CA PRO A 130 17.54 18.95 13.85
C PRO A 130 16.23 19.12 13.07
N ASP A 131 16.21 18.97 11.74
CA ASP A 131 15.03 19.39 10.95
C ASP A 131 13.99 18.28 10.68
N LEU A 132 14.19 17.08 11.23
CA LEU A 132 13.36 15.90 10.95
C LEU A 132 12.03 15.83 11.74
N HIS A 133 11.64 16.90 12.43
CA HIS A 133 10.50 16.93 13.35
C HIS A 133 9.31 17.78 12.87
N LYS A 134 9.19 18.07 11.58
CA LYS A 134 7.96 18.67 11.00
C LYS A 134 7.14 17.64 10.22
#